data_AF-X1KS09-F1
#
_entry.id   AF-X1KS09-F1
#
_cell.length_a   1.000
_cell.length_b   1.000
_cell.length_c   1.000
_cell.angle_alpha   90.00
_cell.angle_beta   90.00
_cell.angle_gamma   90.00
#
_symmetry.space_group_name_H-M   'P 1'
#
loop_
_entity.id
_entity.type
_entity.pdbx_description
1 polymer ?
#
loop_
_entity_poly.entity_id
_entity_poly.type
_entity_poly.pdbx_seq_one_letter_code
_entity_poly.pdbx_strand_id
1 'polypeptide(L)'
;NNFVIEPLPVACGLAEYPEDVISIIKSSIPDAIVIDALSLAKKAGNARSMNIVLLGVLAKKLEIDKNIWYYVIEKRVPKKTWEVNERAFDLGYEVI
;
A
#
# COMPACT_ATOMS: atom_id res chain seq x y z
N ASN A 1 4.49 -2.23 3.25
CA ASN A 1 4.77 -2.29 1.80
C ASN A 1 6.20 -2.77 1.61
N ASN A 2 6.47 -3.73 0.72
CA ASN A 2 7.82 -4.20 0.40
C ASN A 2 8.38 -3.60 -0.91
N PHE A 3 7.65 -2.72 -1.58
CA PHE A 3 8.12 -2.09 -2.82
C PHE A 3 9.34 -1.19 -2.55
N VAL A 4 10.43 -1.45 -3.27
CA VAL A 4 11.67 -0.68 -3.17
C VAL A 4 11.59 0.57 -4.05
N ILE A 5 11.91 1.72 -3.47
CA ILE A 5 12.04 2.98 -4.20
C ILE A 5 13.47 3.45 -4.01
N GLU A 6 14.22 3.46 -5.10
CA GLU A 6 15.58 3.99 -5.11
C GLU A 6 15.53 5.52 -5.13
N PRO A 7 15.93 6.20 -4.05
CA PRO A 7 16.09 7.65 -4.10
C PRO A 7 17.25 8.00 -5.05
N LEU A 8 17.28 9.24 -5.53
CA LEU A 8 18.27 9.70 -6.53
C LEU A 8 19.72 9.31 -6.19
N PRO A 9 20.23 9.45 -4.94
CA PRO A 9 21.60 9.04 -4.63
C PRO A 9 21.86 7.55 -4.88
N VAL A 10 20.89 6.68 -4.57
CA VAL A 10 21.02 5.23 -4.80
C VAL A 10 20.95 4.92 -6.30
N ALA A 11 19.99 5.50 -7.01
CA ALA A 11 19.81 5.29 -8.45
C ALA A 11 21.03 5.75 -9.27
N CYS A 12 21.76 6.77 -8.79
CA CYS A 12 22.99 7.25 -9.41
C CYS A 12 24.27 6.55 -8.91
N GLY A 13 24.16 5.55 -8.03
CA GLY A 13 25.31 4.82 -7.46
C GLY A 13 26.14 5.63 -6.46
N LEU A 14 25.58 6.71 -5.91
CA LEU A 14 26.22 7.58 -4.91
C LEU A 14 25.95 7.12 -3.46
N ALA A 15 25.03 6.17 -3.28
CA ALA A 15 24.71 5.57 -1.98
C ALA A 15 24.17 4.14 -2.20
N GLU A 16 24.21 3.31 -1.16
CA GLU A 16 23.63 1.97 -1.16
C GLU A 16 22.25 1.99 -0.49
N TYR A 17 21.30 1.24 -1.05
CA TYR A 17 20.02 1.00 -0.37
C TYR A 17 20.24 0.00 0.77
N PRO A 18 19.65 0.18 1.95
CA PRO A 18 19.85 -0.75 3.05
C PRO A 18 19.38 -2.16 2.69
N GLU A 19 20.18 -3.17 3.04
CA GLU A 19 19.80 -4.58 2.94
C GLU A 19 18.88 -4.98 4.10
N ASP A 20 18.11 -6.06 3.93
CA ASP A 20 17.30 -6.67 4.99
C ASP A 20 16.34 -5.72 5.75
N VAL A 21 15.84 -4.67 5.09
CA VAL A 21 14.97 -3.64 5.68
C VAL A 21 13.78 -4.23 6.44
N ILE A 22 13.16 -5.29 5.91
CA ILE A 22 12.02 -5.94 6.56
C ILE A 22 12.42 -6.56 7.91
N SER A 23 13.59 -7.20 7.97
CA SER A 23 14.12 -7.81 9.20
C SER A 23 14.46 -6.73 10.23
N ILE A 24 15.04 -5.60 9.79
CA ILE A 24 15.32 -4.44 10.65
C ILE A 24 14.03 -3.84 11.22
N ILE A 25 12.98 -3.71 10.41
CA ILE A 25 11.69 -3.21 10.90
C ILE A 25 11.08 -4.19 11.91
N LYS A 26 11.09 -5.49 11.60
CA LYS A 26 10.50 -6.52 12.48
C LYS A 26 11.26 -6.71 13.79
N SER A 27 12.55 -6.43 13.85
CA SER A 27 13.29 -6.46 15.12
C SER A 27 12.83 -5.38 16.10
N SER A 28 12.34 -4.25 15.59
CA SER A 28 11.81 -3.14 16.40
C SER A 28 10.29 -3.20 16.56
N ILE A 29 9.56 -3.70 15.57
CA ILE A 29 8.10 -3.80 15.53
C ILE A 29 7.73 -5.23 15.08
N PRO A 30 7.66 -6.19 16.03
CA PRO A 30 7.44 -7.61 15.70
C PRO A 30 6.15 -7.87 14.91
N ASP A 31 5.10 -7.12 15.21
CA ASP A 31 3.78 -7.24 14.58
C ASP A 31 3.65 -6.46 13.26
N ALA A 32 4.78 -6.00 12.68
CA ALA A 32 4.77 -5.28 11.42
C ALA A 32 4.20 -6.15 10.28
N ILE A 33 3.13 -5.65 9.68
CA ILE A 33 2.47 -6.28 8.53
C ILE A 33 3.22 -5.89 7.26
N VAL A 34 3.76 -6.89 6.57
CA VAL A 34 4.48 -6.72 5.30
C VAL A 34 3.65 -7.28 4.18
N ILE A 35 3.41 -6.46 3.15
CA ILE A 35 2.60 -6.83 1.99
C ILE A 35 3.26 -6.40 0.69
N ASP A 36 3.03 -7.17 -0.37
CA ASP A 36 3.31 -6.80 -1.76
C ASP A 36 2.16 -5.97 -2.32
N ALA A 37 2.17 -4.68 -1.99
CA ALA A 37 1.15 -3.74 -2.43
C ALA A 37 1.18 -3.55 -3.96
N LEU A 38 2.34 -3.68 -4.60
CA LEU A 38 2.47 -3.51 -6.05
C LEU A 38 1.70 -4.59 -6.79
N SER A 39 1.87 -5.86 -6.42
CA SER A 39 1.17 -6.97 -7.04
C SER A 39 -0.34 -6.86 -6.85
N LEU A 40 -0.79 -6.47 -5.65
CA LEU A 40 -2.22 -6.24 -5.39
C LEU A 40 -2.78 -5.07 -6.21
N ALA A 41 -2.05 -3.96 -6.32
CA ALA A 41 -2.45 -2.80 -7.13
C ALA A 41 -2.51 -3.15 -8.63
N LYS A 42 -1.54 -3.94 -9.12
CA LYS A 42 -1.56 -4.48 -10.49
C LYS A 42 -2.78 -5.40 -10.70
N LYS A 43 -3.10 -6.27 -9.74
CA LYS A 43 -4.30 -7.13 -9.76
C LYS A 43 -5.60 -6.32 -9.73
N ALA A 44 -5.60 -5.14 -9.10
CA ALA A 44 -6.72 -4.21 -9.14
C ALA A 44 -6.88 -3.54 -10.51
N GLY A 45 -5.80 -3.42 -11.29
CA GLY A 45 -5.78 -2.86 -12.64
C GLY A 45 -4.92 -1.60 -12.80
N ASN A 46 -4.27 -1.11 -11.74
CA ASN A 46 -3.40 0.06 -11.82
C ASN A 46 -2.30 0.05 -10.74
N ALA A 47 -1.04 -0.06 -11.14
CA ALA A 47 0.08 -0.02 -10.19
C ALA A 47 0.15 1.25 -9.33
N ARG A 48 -0.50 2.36 -9.75
CA ARG A 48 -0.56 3.61 -8.96
C ARG A 48 -1.50 3.52 -7.76
N SER A 49 -2.36 2.50 -7.65
CA SER A 49 -3.28 2.34 -6.53
C SER A 49 -2.67 1.62 -5.31
N MET A 50 -1.34 1.42 -5.27
CA MET A 50 -0.64 0.84 -4.10
C MET A 50 -1.04 1.50 -2.79
N ASN A 51 -1.13 2.83 -2.75
CA ASN A 51 -1.51 3.54 -1.53
C ASN A 51 -2.91 3.16 -1.06
N ILE A 52 -3.84 2.88 -1.98
CA ILE A 52 -5.19 2.47 -1.65
C ILE A 52 -5.23 1.03 -1.11
N VAL A 53 -4.38 0.13 -1.63
CA VAL A 53 -4.17 -1.19 -1.03
C VAL A 53 -3.71 -1.05 0.43
N LEU A 54 -2.75 -0.18 0.71
CA LEU A 54 -2.28 0.07 2.08
C LEU A 54 -3.38 0.62 2.98
N LEU A 55 -4.25 1.50 2.47
CA LEU A 55 -5.42 1.98 3.21
C LEU A 55 -6.40 0.85 3.52
N GLY A 56 -6.61 -0.10 2.62
CA GLY A 56 -7.43 -1.29 2.87
C GLY A 56 -6.92 -2.10 4.06
N VAL A 57 -5.62 -2.40 4.08
CA VAL A 57 -4.98 -3.11 5.21
C VAL A 57 -5.15 -2.32 6.50
N LEU A 58 -4.89 -1.01 6.49
CA LEU A 58 -5.04 -0.17 7.68
C LEU A 58 -6.49 -0.15 8.18
N ALA A 59 -7.45 0.02 7.26
CA ALA A 59 -8.87 0.11 7.58
C ALA A 59 -9.40 -1.14 8.31
N LYS A 60 -8.85 -2.32 8.04
CA LYS A 60 -9.21 -3.55 8.75
C LYS A 60 -8.80 -3.55 10.23
N LYS A 61 -7.78 -2.77 10.59
CA LYS A 61 -7.32 -2.60 11.99
C LYS A 61 -7.99 -1.44 12.71
N LEU A 62 -8.72 -0.59 11.99
CA LEU A 62 -9.41 0.55 12.56
C LEU A 62 -10.91 0.24 12.67
N GLU A 63 -11.54 0.65 13.77
CA GLU A 63 -12.99 0.49 13.99
C GLU A 63 -13.79 1.58 13.24
N ILE A 64 -13.50 1.75 11.95
CA ILE A 64 -14.15 2.73 11.08
C ILE A 64 -14.98 1.96 10.05
N ASP A 65 -16.23 2.37 9.88
CA ASP A 65 -17.14 1.76 8.90
C ASP A 65 -16.54 1.80 7.50
N LYS A 66 -16.60 0.66 6.79
CA LYS A 66 -16.01 0.49 5.45
C LYS A 66 -16.59 1.49 4.44
N ASN A 67 -17.86 1.87 4.57
CA ASN A 67 -18.50 2.84 3.69
C ASN A 67 -17.94 4.26 3.86
N ILE A 68 -17.43 4.61 5.04
CA ILE A 68 -16.75 5.90 5.25
C ILE A 68 -15.47 5.94 4.42
N TRP A 69 -14.72 4.85 4.38
CA TRP A 69 -13.53 4.72 3.53
C TRP A 69 -13.88 4.89 2.06
N TYR A 70 -14.88 4.15 1.57
CA TYR A 70 -15.33 4.25 0.18
C TYR A 70 -15.72 5.67 -0.19
N TYR A 71 -16.55 6.31 0.62
CA TYR A 71 -16.99 7.69 0.41
C TYR A 71 -15.81 8.68 0.33
N VAL A 72 -14.82 8.57 1.21
CA VAL A 72 -13.65 9.46 1.21
C VAL A 72 -12.75 9.18 0.00
N ILE A 73 -12.51 7.91 -0.33
CA ILE A 73 -11.66 7.53 -1.46
C ILE A 73 -12.28 8.00 -2.76
N GLU A 74 -13.57 7.73 -3.00
CA GLU A 74 -14.30 8.15 -4.21
C GLU A 74 -14.20 9.66 -4.43
N LYS A 75 -14.30 10.45 -3.36
CA LYS A 75 -14.20 11.92 -3.42
C LYS A 75 -12.79 12.44 -3.67
N ARG A 76 -11.76 11.67 -3.35
CA ARG A 76 -10.34 12.10 -3.43
C ARG A 76 -9.66 11.63 -4.70
N VAL A 77 -10.05 10.49 -5.24
CA VAL A 77 -9.48 9.98 -6.49
C VAL A 77 -10.18 10.60 -7.70
N PRO A 78 -9.53 10.66 -8.88
CA PRO A 78 -10.23 11.02 -10.11
C PRO A 78 -11.43 10.09 -10.33
N LYS A 79 -12.61 10.66 -10.63
CA LYS A 79 -13.87 9.90 -10.80
C LYS A 79 -13.72 8.67 -11.72
N LYS A 80 -13.00 8.82 -12.83
CA LYS A 80 -12.74 7.73 -13.80
C LYS A 80 -11.91 6.56 -13.25
N THR A 81 -11.32 6.72 -12.07
CA THR A 81 -10.48 5.71 -11.42
C THR A 81 -11.15 5.10 -10.19
N TRP A 82 -12.43 5.38 -9.94
CA TRP A 82 -13.12 4.86 -8.76
C TRP A 82 -13.04 3.33 -8.66
N GLU A 83 -13.51 2.61 -9.68
CA GLU A 83 -13.55 1.13 -9.69
C GLU A 83 -12.19 0.48 -9.38
N VAL A 84 -11.11 0.99 -9.96
CA VAL A 84 -9.76 0.44 -9.72
C VAL A 84 -9.26 0.72 -8.30
N ASN A 85 -9.63 1.87 -7.71
CA ASN A 85 -9.24 2.20 -6.34
C ASN A 85 -10.11 1.46 -5.32
N GLU A 86 -11.42 1.32 -5.56
CA GLU A 86 -12.31 0.49 -4.75
C GLU A 86 -11.79 -0.96 -4.68
N ARG A 87 -11.50 -1.56 -5.84
CA ARG A 87 -10.93 -2.91 -5.91
C ARG A 87 -9.57 -3.01 -5.22
N ALA A 88 -8.72 -1.99 -5.35
CA ALA A 88 -7.44 -1.96 -4.65
C ALA A 88 -7.61 -1.90 -3.13
N PHE A 89 -8.58 -1.13 -2.65
CA PHE A 89 -8.91 -1.04 -1.24
C PHE A 89 -9.40 -2.40 -0.72
N ASP A 90 -10.31 -3.04 -1.42
CA ASP A 90 -10.84 -4.35 -1.04
C ASP A 90 -9.77 -5.42 -1.01
N LEU A 91 -8.93 -5.47 -2.04
CA LEU A 91 -7.78 -6.37 -2.07
C LEU A 91 -6.82 -6.14 -0.90
N GLY A 92 -6.67 -4.91 -0.40
CA GLY A 92 -5.91 -4.64 0.82
C GLY A 92 -6.65 -5.06 2.08
N TYR A 93 -7.95 -4.78 2.17
CA TYR A 93 -8.80 -5.07 3.32
C TYR A 93 -8.94 -6.57 3.62
N GLU A 94 -8.82 -7.41 2.60
CA GLU A 94 -8.90 -8.88 2.68
C GLU A 94 -7.56 -9.57 2.99
N VAL A 95 -6.44 -8.83 3.07
CA VAL A 95 -5.10 -9.43 3.29
C VAL A 95 -4.89 -9.93 4.72
N ILE A 96 -5.64 -9.38 5.69
CA ILE A 96 -5.47 -9.64 7.13
C ILE A 96 -6.79 -9.88 7.87
#